data_AF-A0A7G2D946-F1
#
_entry.id   AF-A0A7G2D946-F1
#
_cell.length_a   1.000
_cell.length_b   1.000
_cell.length_c   1.000
_cell.angle_alpha   90.00
_cell.angle_beta   90.00
_cell.angle_gamma   90.00
#
_symmetry.space_group_name_H-M   'P 1'
#
loop_
_entity.id
_entity.type
_entity.pdbx_description
1 polymer ?
#
loop_
_entity_poly.entity_id
_entity_poly.type
_entity_poly.pdbx_seq_one_letter_code
_entity_poly.pdbx_strand_id
1 'polypeptide(L)'
;MTMEELYAIAQRELAKDLVFEIEEEPVTVSIRGVLLARIDSRGYNFSFFELSENEFVLAVQMKGFVVYLGMEADEEIDEEAYPELVKILLGQLTPAIALLITRAEKEYLGRADLLLDDEMGPDLKEFLYGLLVKHRKGMPIYEQTEVA
;
A
#
# COMPACT_ATOMS: atom_id res chain seq x y z
N MET A 1 0.05 -3.42 23.70
CA MET A 1 -1.21 -3.80 23.02
C MET A 1 -0.77 -4.41 21.68
N THR A 2 -1.49 -5.42 21.21
CA THR A 2 -0.95 -6.49 20.37
C THR A 2 -1.00 -6.14 18.89
N MET A 3 -0.19 -6.83 18.10
CA MET A 3 -0.23 -6.84 16.63
C MET A 3 -1.68 -6.94 16.07
N GLU A 4 -2.58 -7.58 16.81
CA GLU A 4 -4.02 -7.72 16.56
C GLU A 4 -4.74 -6.38 16.32
N GLU A 5 -4.36 -5.27 16.95
CA GLU A 5 -5.01 -3.98 16.70
C GLU A 5 -4.58 -3.35 15.38
N LEU A 6 -3.34 -3.57 14.95
CA LEU A 6 -2.89 -3.13 13.63
C LEU A 6 -3.61 -3.93 12.54
N TYR A 7 -3.77 -5.24 12.75
CA TYR A 7 -4.63 -6.09 11.90
C TYR A 7 -6.07 -5.57 11.87
N ALA A 8 -6.67 -5.28 13.03
CA ALA A 8 -8.05 -4.79 13.09
C ALA A 8 -8.23 -3.43 12.41
N ILE A 9 -7.25 -2.53 12.52
CA ILE A 9 -7.26 -1.24 11.80
C ILE A 9 -7.16 -1.47 10.29
N ALA A 10 -6.21 -2.29 9.83
CA ALA A 10 -6.08 -2.59 8.41
C ALA A 10 -7.36 -3.20 7.85
N GLN A 11 -7.93 -4.18 8.55
CA GLN A 11 -9.14 -4.86 8.10
C GLN A 11 -10.38 -3.94 8.12
N ARG A 12 -10.54 -3.07 9.13
CA ARG A 12 -11.72 -2.20 9.24
C ARG A 12 -11.63 -0.96 8.35
N GLU A 13 -10.44 -0.38 8.23
CA GLU A 13 -10.26 0.93 7.62
C GLU A 13 -9.75 0.84 6.17
N LEU A 14 -9.04 -0.24 5.83
CA LEU A 14 -8.36 -0.39 4.54
C LEU A 14 -8.87 -1.54 3.68
N ALA A 15 -9.43 -2.62 4.22
CA ALA A 15 -10.05 -3.67 3.40
C ALA A 15 -11.41 -3.18 2.86
N LYS A 16 -11.40 -2.58 1.67
CA LYS A 16 -12.59 -1.99 1.04
C LYS A 16 -12.43 -1.90 -0.46
N ASP A 17 -13.59 -1.83 -1.11
CA ASP A 17 -13.75 -1.50 -2.50
C ASP A 17 -13.97 0.01 -2.62
N LEU A 18 -13.22 0.65 -3.50
CA LEU A 18 -13.29 2.07 -3.78
C LEU A 18 -13.83 2.23 -5.19
N VAL A 19 -14.96 2.90 -5.33
CA VAL A 19 -15.57 3.17 -6.63
C VAL A 19 -15.24 4.60 -7.05
N PHE A 20 -14.64 4.72 -8.23
CA PHE A 20 -14.27 5.99 -8.85
C PHE A 20 -15.01 6.16 -10.16
N GLU A 21 -15.17 7.40 -10.58
CA GLU A 21 -15.60 7.74 -11.93
C GLU A 21 -14.36 8.28 -12.65
N ILE A 22 -13.86 7.51 -13.61
CA ILE A 22 -12.68 7.84 -14.42
C ILE A 22 -13.18 7.87 -15.87
N GLU A 23 -13.02 9.00 -16.54
CA GLU A 23 -13.50 9.19 -17.93
C GLU A 23 -14.99 8.86 -18.14
N GLU A 24 -15.84 9.18 -17.15
CA GLU A 24 -17.29 8.86 -17.14
C GLU A 24 -17.62 7.37 -17.00
N GLU A 25 -16.61 6.51 -16.76
CA GLU A 25 -16.76 5.08 -16.51
C GLU A 25 -16.51 4.73 -15.03
N PRO A 26 -17.36 3.91 -14.40
CA PRO A 26 -17.16 3.50 -13.02
C PRO A 26 -16.07 2.44 -12.92
N VAL A 27 -15.00 2.73 -12.20
CA VAL A 27 -13.89 1.79 -11.93
C VAL A 27 -13.89 1.43 -10.45
N THR A 28 -13.83 0.14 -10.14
CA THR A 28 -13.73 -0.37 -8.76
C THR A 28 -12.31 -0.81 -8.47
N VAL A 29 -11.67 -0.16 -7.49
CA VAL A 29 -10.36 -0.55 -6.97
C VAL A 29 -10.54 -1.17 -5.58
N SER A 30 -10.20 -2.45 -5.47
CA SER A 30 -10.26 -3.22 -4.23
C SER A 30 -8.90 -3.22 -3.54
N ILE A 31 -8.82 -2.86 -2.26
CA ILE A 31 -7.58 -3.03 -1.47
C ILE A 31 -7.50 -4.46 -0.97
N ARG A 32 -6.59 -5.24 -1.54
CA ARG A 32 -6.39 -6.68 -1.26
C ARG A 32 -5.20 -6.96 -0.34
N GLY A 33 -4.24 -6.04 -0.27
CA GLY A 33 -3.02 -6.21 0.50
C GLY A 33 -2.67 -4.99 1.34
N VAL A 34 -2.19 -5.20 2.56
CA VAL A 34 -1.63 -4.11 3.40
C VAL A 34 -0.35 -4.61 4.05
N LEU A 35 0.79 -4.01 3.72
CA LEU A 35 2.08 -4.29 4.35
C LEU A 35 2.55 -3.04 5.11
N LEU A 36 2.81 -3.20 6.40
CA LEU A 36 3.46 -2.18 7.21
C LEU A 36 4.94 -2.51 7.36
N ALA A 37 5.82 -1.54 7.12
CA ALA A 37 7.24 -1.68 7.36
C ALA A 37 7.85 -0.43 8.01
N ARG A 38 8.86 -0.64 8.85
CA ARG A 38 9.64 0.41 9.50
C ARG A 38 10.78 0.83 8.58
N ILE A 39 11.01 2.12 8.47
CA ILE A 39 12.07 2.73 7.66
C ILE A 39 12.77 3.84 8.43
N ASP A 40 13.99 4.21 8.00
CA ASP A 40 14.78 5.23 8.71
C ASP A 40 14.30 6.67 8.41
N SER A 41 13.57 6.86 7.32
CA SER A 41 13.09 8.19 6.91
C SER A 41 11.78 8.56 7.60
N ARG A 42 11.72 9.80 8.11
CA ARG A 42 10.52 10.37 8.77
C ARG A 42 9.71 11.30 7.88
N GLY A 43 10.23 11.65 6.70
CA GLY A 43 9.55 12.52 5.75
C GLY A 43 8.28 11.88 5.20
N TYR A 44 7.39 12.71 4.66
CA TYR A 44 6.26 12.25 3.86
C TYR A 44 6.72 11.98 2.43
N ASN A 45 6.40 10.81 1.90
CA ASN A 45 6.59 10.50 0.49
C ASN A 45 5.55 9.47 0.05
N PHE A 46 5.30 9.35 -1.25
CA PHE A 46 4.52 8.25 -1.80
C PHE A 46 5.11 7.76 -3.11
N SER A 47 4.77 6.54 -3.49
CA SER A 47 5.12 5.95 -4.78
C SER A 47 3.97 5.06 -5.23
N PHE A 48 3.70 5.06 -6.54
CA PHE A 48 2.69 4.22 -7.16
C PHE A 48 3.40 3.28 -8.13
N PHE A 49 3.05 2.00 -8.08
CA PHE A 49 3.62 0.96 -8.92
C PHE A 49 2.48 0.26 -9.64
N GLU A 50 2.55 0.21 -10.95
CA GLU A 50 1.81 -0.76 -11.74
C GLU A 50 2.60 -2.07 -11.76
N LEU A 51 1.93 -3.19 -11.48
CA LEU A 51 2.52 -4.52 -11.55
C LEU A 51 2.05 -5.26 -12.80
N SER A 52 0.78 -5.06 -13.15
CA SER A 52 0.11 -5.56 -14.35
C SER A 52 -1.10 -4.65 -14.67
N GLU A 53 -1.82 -4.95 -15.75
CA GLU A 53 -2.96 -4.15 -16.28
C GLU A 53 -4.00 -3.77 -15.22
N ASN A 54 -4.18 -4.60 -14.19
CA ASN A 54 -5.16 -4.37 -13.13
C ASN A 54 -4.61 -4.51 -11.70
N GLU A 55 -3.31 -4.75 -11.50
CA GLU A 55 -2.69 -4.88 -10.17
C GLU A 55 -1.73 -3.73 -9.88
N PHE A 56 -1.95 -3.05 -8.75
CA PHE A 56 -1.21 -1.84 -8.40
C PHE A 56 -0.77 -1.83 -6.94
N VAL A 57 0.28 -1.07 -6.63
CA VAL A 57 0.72 -0.80 -5.26
C VAL A 57 0.88 0.69 -5.01
N LEU A 58 0.18 1.20 -4.00
CA LEU A 58 0.43 2.53 -3.45
C LEU A 58 1.26 2.40 -2.17
N ALA A 59 2.51 2.86 -2.22
CA ALA A 59 3.38 2.97 -1.05
C ALA A 59 3.29 4.38 -0.47
N VAL A 60 2.88 4.49 0.79
CA VAL A 60 2.83 5.77 1.52
C VAL A 60 3.77 5.73 2.71
N GLN A 61 4.75 6.63 2.71
CA GLN A 61 5.74 6.78 3.74
C GLN A 61 5.39 7.98 4.63
N MET A 62 5.44 7.79 5.94
CA MET A 62 5.49 8.86 6.93
C MET A 62 5.95 8.36 8.31
N LYS A 63 6.55 9.24 9.10
CA LYS A 63 6.88 9.01 10.52
C LYS A 63 7.71 7.75 10.82
N GLY A 64 8.64 7.39 9.94
CA GLY A 64 9.50 6.20 10.13
C GLY A 64 8.82 4.89 9.73
N PHE A 65 7.72 4.98 8.99
CA PHE A 65 7.00 3.84 8.45
C PHE A 65 6.69 4.04 6.97
N VAL A 66 6.55 2.93 6.26
CA VAL A 66 5.91 2.84 4.96
C VAL A 66 4.76 1.84 5.05
N VAL A 67 3.62 2.21 4.47
CA VAL A 67 2.47 1.34 4.28
C VAL A 67 2.33 1.11 2.79
N TYR A 68 2.42 -0.15 2.36
CA TYR A 68 2.11 -0.56 1.00
C TYR A 68 0.67 -1.05 0.96
N LEU A 69 -0.12 -0.47 0.08
CA LEU A 69 -1.49 -0.90 -0.22
C LEU A 69 -1.46 -1.61 -1.57
N GLY A 70 -1.70 -2.91 -1.53
CA GLY A 70 -1.92 -3.73 -2.72
C GLY A 70 -3.36 -3.62 -3.17
N MET A 71 -3.56 -3.32 -4.44
CA MET A 71 -4.85 -2.99 -5.01
C MET A 71 -5.08 -3.72 -6.32
N GLU A 72 -6.33 -4.09 -6.57
CA GLU A 72 -6.77 -4.71 -7.82
C GLU A 72 -7.95 -3.92 -8.38
N ALA A 73 -7.91 -3.61 -9.66
CA ALA A 73 -9.03 -3.02 -10.38
C ALA A 73 -9.89 -4.10 -11.06
N ASP A 74 -11.19 -3.82 -11.19
CA ASP A 74 -12.12 -4.65 -11.94
C ASP A 74 -11.93 -4.54 -13.46
N GLU A 75 -11.39 -3.41 -13.91
CA GLU A 75 -11.06 -3.13 -15.31
C GLU A 75 -9.64 -2.54 -15.44
N GLU A 76 -9.06 -2.64 -16.64
CA GLU A 76 -7.78 -2.01 -16.97
C GLU A 76 -7.91 -0.49 -16.86
N ILE A 77 -6.93 0.18 -16.26
CA ILE A 77 -6.93 1.62 -16.08
C ILE A 77 -5.86 2.21 -17.00
N ASP A 78 -6.24 3.19 -17.83
CA ASP A 78 -5.28 3.90 -18.68
C ASP A 78 -4.22 4.61 -17.81
N GLU A 79 -2.94 4.47 -18.20
CA GLU A 79 -1.82 5.15 -17.56
C GLU A 79 -2.02 6.68 -17.48
N GLU A 80 -2.73 7.28 -18.45
CA GLU A 80 -3.07 8.71 -18.46
C GLU A 80 -3.95 9.11 -17.26
N ALA A 81 -4.74 8.16 -16.72
CA ALA A 81 -5.60 8.37 -15.56
C ALA A 81 -4.89 8.19 -14.21
N TYR A 82 -3.69 7.58 -14.17
CA TYR A 82 -2.97 7.30 -12.92
C TYR A 82 -2.73 8.53 -12.04
N PRO A 83 -2.33 9.71 -12.56
CA PRO A 83 -2.13 10.88 -11.71
C PRO A 83 -3.40 11.30 -10.96
N GLU A 84 -4.56 11.19 -11.62
CA GLU A 84 -5.85 11.49 -11.01
C GLU A 84 -6.25 10.43 -9.99
N LEU A 85 -6.13 9.15 -10.35
CA LEU A 85 -6.38 8.02 -9.46
C LEU A 85 -5.56 8.14 -8.17
N VAL A 86 -4.25 8.35 -8.27
CA VAL A 86 -3.36 8.49 -7.11
C VAL A 86 -3.78 9.65 -6.22
N LYS A 87 -4.19 10.78 -6.80
CA LYS A 87 -4.68 11.94 -6.03
C LYS A 87 -5.95 11.59 -5.25
N ILE A 88 -6.89 10.88 -5.87
CA ILE A 88 -8.13 10.45 -5.21
C ILE A 88 -7.82 9.43 -4.11
N LEU A 89 -7.01 8.41 -4.39
CA LEU A 89 -6.58 7.39 -3.44
C LEU A 89 -5.91 8.03 -2.22
N LEU A 90 -4.95 8.93 -2.43
CA LEU A 90 -4.30 9.64 -1.32
C LEU A 90 -5.31 10.45 -0.52
N GLY A 91 -6.25 11.15 -1.17
CA GLY A 91 -7.30 11.91 -0.49
C GLY A 91 -8.17 11.04 0.43
N GLN A 92 -8.55 9.84 -0.03
CA GLN A 92 -9.44 8.94 0.71
C GLN A 92 -8.71 8.07 1.75
N LEU A 93 -7.49 7.64 1.46
CA LEU A 93 -6.77 6.61 2.24
C LEU A 93 -5.81 7.21 3.26
N THR A 94 -5.33 8.44 3.05
CA THR A 94 -4.39 9.10 3.99
C THR A 94 -4.90 9.10 5.44
N PRO A 95 -6.18 9.38 5.76
CA PRO A 95 -6.65 9.33 7.14
C PRO A 95 -6.49 7.94 7.79
N ALA A 96 -6.83 6.87 7.06
CA ALA A 96 -6.70 5.50 7.54
C ALA A 96 -5.23 5.09 7.71
N ILE A 97 -4.37 5.46 6.75
CA ILE A 97 -2.93 5.25 6.82
C ILE A 97 -2.32 5.99 8.02
N ALA A 98 -2.70 7.25 8.23
CA ALA A 98 -2.20 8.07 9.34
C ALA A 98 -2.63 7.50 10.69
N LEU A 99 -3.85 6.96 10.80
CA LEU A 99 -4.32 6.23 11.98
C LEU A 99 -3.46 4.99 12.24
N LEU A 100 -3.27 4.15 11.22
CA LEU A 100 -2.46 2.94 11.31
C LEU A 100 -1.02 3.25 11.75
N ILE A 101 -0.37 4.22 11.12
CA ILE A 101 1.01 4.61 11.44
C ILE A 101 1.11 5.22 12.83
N THR A 102 0.18 6.11 13.21
CA THR A 102 0.18 6.71 14.57
C THR A 102 -0.01 5.63 15.64
N ARG A 103 -0.76 4.57 15.33
CA ARG A 103 -0.91 3.42 16.21
C ARG A 103 0.37 2.58 16.27
N ALA A 104 1.02 2.36 15.12
CA ALA A 104 2.28 1.63 15.01
C ALA A 104 3.44 2.33 15.72
N GLU A 105 3.55 3.66 15.63
CA GLU A 105 4.60 4.46 16.32
C GLU A 105 4.69 4.16 17.81
N LYS A 106 3.55 3.94 18.46
CA LYS A 106 3.47 3.76 19.91
C LYS A 106 3.91 2.37 20.36
N GLU A 107 3.67 1.34 19.55
CA GLU A 107 3.63 -0.03 20.06
C GLU A 107 4.21 -1.10 19.12
N TYR A 108 4.40 -0.81 17.83
CA TYR A 108 4.92 -1.78 16.90
C TYR A 108 6.44 -1.93 17.06
N LEU A 109 6.89 -3.09 17.54
CA LEU A 109 8.30 -3.41 17.73
C LEU A 109 8.93 -4.18 16.55
N GLY A 110 8.12 -4.59 15.57
CA GLY A 110 8.58 -5.34 14.42
C GLY A 110 9.33 -4.49 13.38
N ARG A 111 9.81 -5.17 12.34
CA ARG A 111 10.44 -4.53 11.17
C ARG A 111 9.46 -4.39 10.00
N ALA A 112 8.75 -5.46 9.67
CA ALA A 112 7.67 -5.44 8.71
C ALA A 112 6.73 -6.62 8.89
N ASP A 113 5.45 -6.38 8.66
CA ASP A 113 4.38 -7.37 8.75
C ASP A 113 3.26 -7.08 7.75
N LEU A 114 2.77 -8.15 7.13
CA LEU A 114 1.58 -8.14 6.28
C LEU A 114 0.35 -8.11 7.18
N LEU A 115 -0.43 -7.03 7.11
CA LEU A 115 -1.62 -6.76 7.92
C LEU A 115 -2.93 -7.14 7.22
N LEU A 116 -2.91 -7.31 5.91
CA LEU A 116 -4.03 -7.78 5.12
C LEU A 116 -3.48 -8.63 3.96
N ASP A 117 -4.09 -9.81 3.79
CA ASP A 117 -3.95 -10.70 2.64
C ASP A 117 -5.36 -11.21 2.33
N ASP A 118 -6.01 -10.55 1.38
CA ASP A 118 -7.37 -10.83 0.95
C ASP A 118 -7.36 -11.40 -0.46
N GLU A 119 -6.86 -12.63 -0.61
CA GLU A 119 -6.81 -13.35 -1.89
C GLU A 119 -6.13 -12.58 -3.03
N MET A 120 -5.04 -11.87 -2.72
CA MET A 120 -4.26 -11.10 -3.70
C MET A 120 -3.92 -11.94 -4.93
N GLY A 121 -4.04 -11.31 -6.10
CA GLY A 121 -3.56 -11.83 -7.37
C GLY A 121 -2.06 -12.09 -7.38
N PRO A 122 -1.58 -12.84 -8.39
CA PRO A 122 -0.25 -13.43 -8.38
C PRO A 122 0.87 -12.39 -8.35
N ASP A 123 0.81 -11.34 -9.17
CA ASP A 123 1.90 -10.37 -9.26
C ASP A 123 1.92 -9.49 -8.00
N LEU A 124 0.73 -9.12 -7.51
CA LEU A 124 0.60 -8.39 -6.26
C LEU A 124 1.15 -9.16 -5.06
N LYS A 125 0.81 -10.45 -4.98
CA LYS A 125 1.29 -11.34 -3.92
C LYS A 125 2.80 -11.50 -4.00
N GLU A 126 3.37 -11.77 -5.17
CA GLU A 126 4.82 -11.87 -5.33
C GLU A 126 5.53 -10.59 -4.88
N PHE A 127 5.04 -9.44 -5.33
CA PHE A 127 5.61 -8.14 -5.01
C PHE A 127 5.59 -7.85 -3.50
N LEU A 128 4.44 -7.96 -2.84
CA LEU A 128 4.30 -7.65 -1.41
C LEU A 128 5.08 -8.63 -0.52
N TYR A 129 5.08 -9.92 -0.83
CA TYR A 129 5.88 -10.88 -0.07
C TYR A 129 7.38 -10.69 -0.29
N GLY A 130 7.80 -10.30 -1.50
CA GLY A 130 9.17 -9.87 -1.78
C GLY A 130 9.59 -8.68 -0.92
N LEU A 131 8.76 -7.64 -0.85
CA LEU A 131 8.97 -6.47 0.02
C LEU A 131 9.06 -6.86 1.49
N LEU A 132 8.14 -7.69 1.97
CA LEU A 132 8.10 -8.16 3.36
C LEU A 132 9.43 -8.83 3.75
N VAL A 133 9.95 -9.71 2.89
CA VAL A 133 11.22 -10.41 3.13
C VAL A 133 12.38 -9.42 3.15
N LYS A 134 12.45 -8.49 2.18
CA LYS A 134 13.51 -7.49 2.11
C LYS A 134 13.52 -6.58 3.35
N HIS A 135 12.37 -6.04 3.75
CA HIS A 135 12.25 -5.20 4.95
C HIS A 135 12.62 -5.94 6.23
N ARG A 136 12.14 -7.18 6.41
CA ARG A 136 12.51 -7.99 7.58
C ARG A 136 14.03 -8.21 7.67
N LYS A 137 14.69 -8.41 6.53
CA LYS A 137 16.14 -8.56 6.42
C LYS A 137 16.91 -7.23 6.48
N GLY A 138 16.24 -6.09 6.42
CA GLY A 138 16.89 -4.77 6.33
C GLY A 138 17.65 -4.58 5.01
N MET A 139 17.19 -5.24 3.95
CA MET A 139 17.77 -5.11 2.62
C MET A 139 17.21 -3.87 1.91
N PRO A 140 17.99 -3.26 0.99
CA PRO A 140 17.47 -2.24 0.09
C PRO A 140 16.24 -2.75 -0.65
N ILE A 141 15.21 -1.92 -0.71
CA ILE A 141 13.93 -2.25 -1.35
C ILE A 141 14.04 -2.08 -2.87
N TYR A 142 14.78 -1.05 -3.29
CA TYR A 142 15.15 -0.79 -4.68
C TYR A 142 16.62 -1.16 -4.86
N GLU A 143 16.91 -1.95 -5.89
CA GLU A 143 18.19 -1.77 -6.56
C GLU A 143 18.11 -0.39 -7.22
N GLN A 144 19.13 0.45 -7.09
CA GLN A 144 19.23 1.65 -7.89
C GLN A 144 19.32 1.22 -9.36
N THR A 145 18.20 1.07 -10.04
CA THR A 145 18.19 1.14 -11.49
C THR A 145 18.54 2.59 -11.81
N GLU A 146 19.79 2.78 -12.23
CA GLU A 146 20.19 3.98 -12.97
C GLU A 146 19.13 4.21 -14.06
N VAL A 147 18.46 5.35 -13.99
CA VAL A 147 17.62 5.81 -15.09
C VAL A 147 18.58 6.07 -16.25
N ALA A 148 18.46 5.26 -17.31
CA ALA A 148 19.16 5.43 -18.57
C ALA A 148 18.59 6.63 -19.36
#